data_AF-A0A9P6B665-F1
#
_entry.id   AF-A0A9P6B665-F1
#
_cell.length_a   1.000
_cell.length_b   1.000
_cell.length_c   1.000
_cell.angle_alpha   90.00
_cell.angle_beta   90.00
_cell.angle_gamma   90.00
#
_symmetry.space_group_name_H-M   'P 1'
#
loop_
_entity.id
_entity.type
_entity.pdbx_description
1 polymer ?
#
loop_
_entity_poly.entity_id
_entity_poly.type
_entity_poly.pdbx_seq_one_letter_code
_entity_poly.pdbx_strand_id
1 'polypeptide(L)'
;MNASEQLTTQCYYYLLRFKRDPGWLKCVVVALWIIDGTHQISISIIIFQYSIHYFGDLTYLPRSTWPVSLSIMLEPLAALMVQLYVPVIS
;
A
#
# COMPACT_ATOMS: atom_id res chain seq x y z
N MET A 1 5.26 7.90 -14.74
CA MET A 1 4.96 8.15 -13.32
C MET A 1 4.12 7.00 -12.83
N ASN A 2 4.73 6.09 -12.09
CA ASN A 2 4.10 4.89 -11.56
C ASN A 2 3.17 5.28 -10.39
N ALA A 3 2.07 4.55 -10.19
CA ALA A 3 1.04 4.91 -9.20
C ALA A 3 1.58 5.08 -7.76
N SER A 4 2.63 4.33 -7.39
CA SER A 4 3.31 4.44 -6.08
C SER A 4 4.04 5.78 -5.87
N GLU A 5 4.52 6.40 -6.96
CA GLU A 5 5.20 7.70 -6.90
C GLU A 5 4.21 8.82 -6.56
N GLN A 6 2.94 8.65 -6.94
CA GLN A 6 1.89 9.65 -6.71
C GLN A 6 1.50 9.70 -5.22
N LEU A 7 1.33 8.56 -4.56
CA LEU A 7 0.99 8.45 -3.13
C LEU A 7 2.08 9.02 -2.23
N THR A 8 3.35 8.69 -2.52
CA THR A 8 4.50 9.21 -1.75
C THR A 8 4.61 10.73 -1.89
N THR A 9 4.42 11.26 -3.10
CA THR A 9 4.45 12.71 -3.37
C THR A 9 3.28 13.43 -2.69
N GLN A 10 2.08 12.84 -2.71
CA GLN A 10 0.89 13.40 -2.05
C GLN A 10 1.04 13.41 -0.52
N CYS A 11 1.55 12.33 0.08
CA CYS A 11 1.82 12.27 1.52
C CYS A 11 2.87 13.31 1.92
N TYR A 12 3.96 13.42 1.15
CA TYR A 12 5.01 14.39 1.38
C TYR A 12 4.50 15.84 1.27
N TYR A 13 3.71 16.14 0.23
CA TYR A 13 3.09 17.45 0.06
C TYR A 13 2.13 17.78 1.20
N TYR A 14 1.33 16.81 1.64
CA TYR A 14 0.40 16.96 2.75
C TYR A 14 1.12 17.30 4.07
N LEU A 15 2.19 16.57 4.41
CA LEU A 15 2.99 16.82 5.61
C LEU A 15 3.66 18.21 5.60
N LEU A 16 4.05 18.70 4.42
CA LEU A 16 4.65 20.03 4.25
C LEU A 16 3.63 21.18 4.32
N ARG A 17 2.47 21.00 3.69
CA ARG A 17 1.47 22.07 3.50
C ARG A 17 0.57 22.26 4.71
N PHE A 18 0.18 21.18 5.39
CA PHE A 18 -0.80 21.21 6.48
C PHE A 18 -0.12 21.05 7.86
N LYS A 19 0.79 21.98 8.19
CA LYS A 19 1.51 21.94 9.47
C LYS A 19 0.59 22.13 10.68
N ARG A 20 -0.54 22.81 10.50
CA ARG A 20 -1.50 23.21 11.55
C ARG A 20 -2.57 22.14 11.85
N ASP A 21 -2.60 21.05 11.09
CA ASP A 21 -3.52 19.94 11.29
C ASP A 21 -3.16 19.12 12.54
N PRO A 22 -4.18 18.55 13.22
CA PRO A 22 -3.98 17.80 14.45
C PRO A 22 -3.10 16.56 14.21
N GLY A 23 -2.24 16.24 15.21
CA GLY A 23 -1.20 15.22 15.07
C GLY A 23 -1.71 13.82 14.71
N TRP A 24 -2.94 13.48 15.07
CA TRP A 24 -3.56 12.20 14.69
C TRP A 24 -3.72 12.07 13.17
N LEU A 25 -4.03 13.16 12.47
CA LEU A 25 -4.22 13.18 11.02
C LEU A 25 -2.91 12.88 10.29
N LYS A 26 -1.81 13.45 10.80
CA LYS A 26 -0.45 13.14 10.33
C LYS A 26 -0.07 11.69 10.59
N CYS A 27 -0.43 11.14 11.76
CA CYS A 27 -0.19 9.73 12.06
C CYS A 27 -0.89 8.80 11.07
N VAL A 28 -2.11 9.12 10.65
CA VAL A 28 -2.84 8.30 9.68
C VAL A 28 -2.24 8.40 8.28
N VAL A 29 -1.78 9.57 7.85
CA VAL A 29 -1.07 9.71 6.57
C VAL A 29 0.23 8.90 6.56
N VAL A 30 0.99 8.90 7.66
CA VAL A 30 2.19 8.05 7.77
C VAL A 30 1.82 6.56 7.80
N ALA A 31 0.75 6.18 8.51
CA ALA A 31 0.29 4.79 8.55
C ALA A 31 -0.15 4.29 7.16
N LEU A 32 -0.91 5.10 6.43
CA LEU A 32 -1.30 4.81 5.04
C LEU A 32 -0.08 4.62 4.14
N TRP A 33 0.93 5.48 4.29
CA TRP A 33 2.17 5.37 3.51
C TRP A 33 2.94 4.07 3.80
N ILE A 34 3.00 3.64 5.07
CA ILE A 34 3.63 2.37 5.45
C ILE A 34 2.86 1.16 4.90
N ILE A 35 1.53 1.19 4.96
CA ILE A 35 0.66 0.13 4.44
C ILE A 35 0.86 -0.02 2.93
N ASP A 36 0.84 1.09 2.19
CA ASP A 36 1.08 1.11 0.74
C ASP A 36 2.48 0.59 0.38
N GLY A 37 3.51 1.04 1.10
CA GLY A 37 4.88 0.55 0.91
C GLY A 37 5.02 -0.96 1.17
N THR A 38 4.38 -1.47 2.21
CA THR A 38 4.40 -2.91 2.55
C THR A 38 3.66 -3.74 1.51
N HIS A 39 2.53 -3.24 1.01
CA HIS A 39 1.79 -3.85 -0.08
C HIS A 39 2.65 -3.93 -1.35
N GLN A 40 3.32 -2.84 -1.73
CA GLN A 40 4.18 -2.79 -2.91
C GLN A 40 5.40 -3.72 -2.81
N ILE A 41 6.02 -3.83 -1.63
CA ILE A 41 7.11 -4.78 -1.37
C ILE A 41 6.60 -6.22 -1.51
N SER A 42 5.41 -6.52 -0.99
CA SER A 42 4.80 -7.85 -1.08
C SER A 42 4.58 -8.24 -2.54
N ILE A 43 4.03 -7.33 -3.36
CA ILE A 43 3.88 -7.53 -4.82
C ILE A 43 5.24 -7.77 -5.49
N SER A 44 6.28 -7.02 -5.11
CA SER A 44 7.61 -7.18 -5.69
C SER A 44 8.21 -8.56 -5.37
N ILE A 45 8.00 -9.08 -4.14
CA ILE A 45 8.41 -10.44 -3.75
C ILE A 45 7.63 -11.49 -4.54
N ILE A 46 6.32 -11.28 -4.75
CA ILE A 46 5.47 -12.17 -5.55
C ILE A 46 5.98 -12.27 -6.98
N ILE A 47 6.26 -11.12 -7.61
CA ILE A 47 6.80 -11.07 -8.97
C ILE A 47 8.18 -11.76 -9.01
N PHE A 48 9.05 -11.52 -8.03
CA PHE A 48 10.35 -12.18 -7.97
C PHE A 48 10.24 -13.71 -7.88
N GLN A 49 9.35 -14.21 -7.03
CA GLN A 49 9.13 -15.65 -6.88
C GLN A 49 8.57 -16.29 -8.17
N TYR A 50 7.58 -15.66 -8.81
CA TYR A 50 7.00 -16.17 -10.05
C TYR A 50 7.93 -16.05 -11.25
N SER A 51 8.65 -14.94 -11.38
CA SER A 51 9.47 -14.66 -12.57
C SER A 51 10.86 -15.28 -12.52
N ILE A 52 11.45 -15.45 -11.34
CA ILE A 52 12.84 -15.92 -11.23
C ILE A 52 12.90 -17.31 -10.61
N HIS A 53 12.19 -17.54 -9.51
CA HIS A 53 12.35 -18.78 -8.75
C HIS A 53 11.55 -19.95 -9.33
N TYR A 54 10.36 -19.69 -9.88
CA TYR A 54 9.45 -20.70 -10.43
C TYR A 54 9.05 -20.40 -11.88
N PHE A 55 9.98 -19.85 -12.66
CA PHE A 55 9.71 -19.48 -14.05
C PHE A 55 9.24 -20.70 -14.86
N GLY A 56 8.01 -20.64 -15.39
CA GLY A 56 7.41 -21.72 -16.19
C GLY A 56 6.68 -22.80 -15.40
N ASP A 57 6.67 -22.76 -14.07
CA ASP A 57 5.94 -23.72 -13.24
C ASP A 57 4.54 -23.17 -12.86
N LEU A 58 3.54 -23.58 -13.64
CA LEU A 58 2.13 -23.20 -13.43
C LEU A 58 1.51 -23.81 -12.17
N THR A 59 2.16 -24.78 -11.52
CA THR A 59 1.66 -25.38 -10.28
C THR A 59 1.86 -24.46 -9.07
N TYR A 60 2.72 -23.46 -9.19
CA TYR A 60 2.98 -22.47 -8.15
C TYR A 60 1.98 -21.29 -8.14
N LEU A 61 1.29 -21.02 -9.26
CA LEU A 61 0.26 -19.96 -9.36
C LEU A 61 -0.89 -20.08 -8.34
N PRO A 62 -1.48 -21.26 -8.10
CA PRO A 62 -2.57 -21.40 -7.13
C PRO A 62 -2.09 -21.48 -5.68
N ARG A 63 -0.77 -21.50 -5.44
CA ARG A 63 -0.24 -21.64 -4.09
C ARG A 63 -0.29 -20.29 -3.39
N SER A 64 -1.21 -20.14 -2.45
CA SER A 64 -1.27 -18.94 -1.60
C SER A 64 0.02 -18.84 -0.80
N THR A 65 0.92 -17.97 -1.24
CA THR A 65 2.15 -17.64 -0.51
C THR A 65 1.84 -16.56 0.52
N TRP A 66 2.61 -16.54 1.60
CA TRP A 66 2.46 -15.54 2.66
C TRP A 66 2.41 -14.08 2.17
N PRO A 67 3.16 -13.65 1.11
CA PRO A 67 3.09 -12.27 0.62
C PRO A 67 1.78 -11.97 -0.12
N VAL A 68 1.18 -12.97 -0.79
CA VAL A 68 -0.10 -12.83 -1.50
C VAL A 68 -1.23 -12.63 -0.49
N SER A 69 -1.24 -13.43 0.58
CA SER A 69 -2.22 -13.26 1.66
C SER A 69 -2.08 -11.88 2.31
N LEU A 70 -0.84 -11.42 2.54
CA LEU A 70 -0.56 -10.12 3.12
C LEU A 70 -1.00 -8.97 2.19
N SER A 71 -0.72 -9.05 0.89
CA SER A 71 -1.10 -8.00 -0.06
C SER A 71 -2.62 -7.84 -0.15
N ILE A 72 -3.35 -8.96 -0.24
CA ILE A 72 -4.82 -8.98 -0.30
C ILE A 72 -5.46 -8.38 0.96
N MET A 73 -4.82 -8.48 2.13
CA MET A 73 -5.33 -7.87 3.36
C MET A 73 -5.00 -6.38 3.48
N LEU A 74 -3.82 -5.95 3.01
CA LEU A 74 -3.36 -4.56 3.15
C LEU A 74 -4.10 -3.59 2.20
N GLU A 75 -4.44 -4.04 0.99
CA GLU A 75 -5.18 -3.22 0.01
C GLU A 75 -6.56 -2.73 0.53
N PRO A 76 -7.47 -3.59 1.00
CA PRO A 76 -8.76 -3.14 1.54
C PRO A 76 -8.62 -2.38 2.85
N LEU A 77 -7.58 -2.66 3.65
CA LEU A 77 -7.30 -1.90 4.87
C LEU A 77 -6.95 -0.44 4.53
N ALA A 78 -6.09 -0.22 3.53
CA ALA A 78 -5.78 1.12 3.04
C ALA A 78 -7.03 1.82 2.49
N ALA A 79 -7.85 1.11 1.71
CA ALA A 79 -9.09 1.64 1.16
C ALA A 79 -10.09 2.06 2.25
N LEU A 80 -10.27 1.25 3.29
CA LEU A 80 -11.14 1.56 4.43
C LEU A 80 -10.66 2.80 5.19
N MET A 81 -9.35 2.93 5.42
CA MET A 81 -8.78 4.10 6.07
C MET A 81 -9.07 5.37 5.27
N VAL A 82 -8.90 5.34 3.94
CA VAL A 82 -9.24 6.48 3.07
C VAL A 82 -10.75 6.75 3.07
N GLN A 83 -11.58 5.72 2.96
CA GLN A 83 -13.04 5.83 2.97
C GLN A 83 -13.61 6.32 4.30
N LEU A 84 -12.90 6.18 5.42
CA LEU A 84 -13.29 6.80 6.68
C LEU A 84 -13.07 8.32 6.68
N TYR A 85 -12.13 8.84 5.88
CA TYR A 85 -11.87 10.29 5.77
C TYR A 85 -12.77 11.00 4.77
N VAL A 86 -13.06 10.38 3.63
CA VAL A 86 -13.89 10.99 2.57
C VAL A 86 -15.24 11.53 3.10
N PRO A 87 -16.04 10.79 3.89
CA PRO A 87 -17.32 11.27 4.41
C PRO A 87 -17.18 12.27 5.57
N VAL A 88 -15.99 12.42 6.17
CA VAL A 88 -15.73 13.48 7.18
C VAL A 88 -15.58 14.85 6.52
N ILE A 89 -15.30 14.90 5.22
CA ILE A 89 -14.99 16.13 4.46
C ILE A 89 -16.14 16.53 3.51
N SER A 90 -17.16 15.67 3.32
CA SER A 90 -18.38 15.94 2.55
C SER A 90 -19.49 16.58 3.38
#